data_AF-A0A1N7PS43-F1
#
_entry.id   AF-A0A1N7PS43-F1
#
_cell.length_a   1.000
_cell.length_b   1.000
_cell.length_c   1.000
_cell.angle_alpha   90.00
_cell.angle_beta   90.00
_cell.angle_gamma   90.00
#
_symmetry.space_group_name_H-M   'P 1'
#
loop_
_entity.id
_entity.type
_entity.pdbx_description
1 polymer ?
#
loop_
_entity_poly.entity_id
_entity_poly.type
_entity_poly.pdbx_seq_one_letter_code
_entity_poly.pdbx_strand_id
1 'polypeptide(L)'
;MKKVIYIICFFSFFWGNSQFFLDNDNIPDKIINDENNIAFIDINRKKIKIFLNKIPLNHLYDRAGAGVDNIDIYSNKRQEIQITGNCCVGVSETAYYKYIPKYDNWLLYKTAYIENSANITSNIDIKYFPYSLGIDDKKYNPNKKKYLEDVALSAKVSNRLFNEEFKDFKKNDLKYTIEDFGELLKNIPINASNIDKYNNLAYYLSEKDDNISIYLLEQIINKFPERIVAYLNLADSYWNLGEKEKAVKNYQKYVELMKSQNKDLKKIPQRVWERTK
;
A
#
# COMPACT_ATOMS: atom_id res chain seq x y z
N MET A 1 -5.64 -16.15 8.58
CA MET A 1 -4.23 -15.88 8.94
C MET A 1 -3.44 -15.76 7.65
N LYS A 2 -2.79 -14.62 7.39
CA LYS A 2 -1.89 -14.44 6.24
C LYS A 2 -0.63 -15.29 6.49
N LYS A 3 -0.17 -16.06 5.51
CA LYS A 3 1.07 -16.86 5.61
C LYS A 3 2.19 -16.08 4.93
N VAL A 4 3.13 -15.56 5.72
CA VAL A 4 4.27 -14.75 5.24
C VAL A 4 5.54 -15.61 5.29
N ILE A 5 6.35 -15.57 4.23
CA ILE A 5 7.63 -16.27 4.15
C ILE A 5 8.71 -15.24 3.89
N TYR A 6 9.69 -15.16 4.80
CA TYR A 6 10.83 -14.26 4.70
C TYR A 6 11.96 -14.95 3.94
N ILE A 7 12.34 -14.41 2.77
CA ILE A 7 13.58 -14.75 2.07
C ILE A 7 14.56 -13.61 2.30
N ILE A 8 15.37 -13.73 3.36
CA ILE A 8 16.43 -12.76 3.68
C ILE A 8 17.60 -13.03 2.74
N CYS A 9 17.97 -12.05 1.91
CA CYS A 9 19.22 -12.11 1.15
C CYS A 9 20.36 -11.60 2.05
N PHE A 10 20.78 -12.41 3.02
CA PHE A 10 22.17 -12.61 3.49
C PHE A 10 22.20 -13.43 4.81
N PHE A 11 23.04 -14.47 4.82
CA PHE A 11 23.41 -15.42 5.89
C PHE A 11 22.30 -16.26 6.55
N SER A 12 22.18 -17.49 6.02
CA SER A 12 21.81 -18.75 6.68
C SER A 12 21.04 -18.66 8.02
N PHE A 13 19.72 -18.75 7.94
CA PHE A 13 18.92 -19.36 9.01
C PHE A 13 17.93 -20.38 8.43
N PHE A 14 18.15 -21.64 8.81
CA PHE A 14 17.23 -22.75 8.61
C PHE A 14 15.85 -22.43 9.21
N TRP A 15 14.79 -22.51 8.40
CA TRP A 15 13.43 -22.63 8.91
C TRP A 15 12.94 -24.06 8.74
N GLY A 16 12.50 -24.66 9.86
CA GLY A 16 11.97 -26.01 9.91
C GLY A 16 10.70 -26.20 9.06
N ASN A 17 10.35 -27.48 8.87
CA ASN A 17 9.25 -28.04 8.05
C ASN A 17 7.87 -27.35 8.26
N SER A 18 7.70 -26.15 7.75
CA SER A 18 6.43 -25.43 7.70
C SER A 18 5.75 -25.72 6.37
N GLN A 19 4.46 -26.10 6.42
CA GLN A 19 3.64 -26.32 5.23
C GLN A 19 2.98 -25.01 4.80
N PHE A 20 3.31 -24.54 3.60
CA PHE A 20 2.78 -23.29 3.03
C PHE A 20 1.62 -23.58 2.09
N PHE A 21 0.72 -22.62 1.86
CA PHE A 21 -0.44 -22.78 0.97
C PHE A 21 -0.69 -21.41 0.33
N LEU A 22 0.21 -21.03 -0.57
CA LEU A 22 0.39 -19.76 -1.26
C LEU A 22 -0.63 -19.50 -2.37
N ASP A 23 -1.38 -20.48 -2.84
CA ASP A 23 -2.47 -20.21 -3.79
C ASP A 23 -3.84 -20.62 -3.27
N ASN A 24 -3.85 -21.14 -2.04
CA ASN A 24 -5.02 -21.60 -1.32
C ASN A 24 -5.75 -22.74 -2.06
N ASP A 25 -4.98 -23.62 -2.72
CA ASP A 25 -5.43 -24.87 -3.35
C ASP A 25 -5.57 -26.07 -2.38
N ASN A 26 -5.27 -25.86 -1.09
CA ASN A 26 -5.19 -26.88 -0.05
C ASN A 26 -4.12 -27.96 -0.26
N ILE A 27 -3.09 -27.66 -1.05
CA ILE A 27 -1.88 -28.46 -1.22
C ILE A 27 -0.72 -27.72 -0.54
N PRO A 28 0.09 -28.39 0.31
CA PRO A 28 1.27 -27.79 0.88
C PRO A 28 2.30 -27.41 -0.19
N ASP A 29 2.54 -26.11 -0.34
CA ASP A 29 3.64 -25.53 -1.09
C ASP A 29 4.93 -25.60 -0.27
N LYS A 30 6.03 -25.78 -0.99
CA LYS A 30 7.38 -25.80 -0.42
C LYS A 30 8.20 -24.69 -1.04
N ILE A 31 8.91 -23.93 -0.20
CA ILE A 31 9.92 -22.98 -0.64
C ILE A 31 11.30 -23.58 -0.41
N ILE A 32 12.13 -23.56 -1.45
CA ILE A 32 13.54 -23.92 -1.39
C ILE A 32 14.32 -22.71 -1.91
N ASN A 33 15.09 -22.07 -1.04
CA ASN A 33 15.96 -20.95 -1.41
C ASN A 33 17.34 -21.48 -1.84
N ASP A 34 17.95 -20.82 -2.83
CA ASP A 34 19.32 -21.03 -3.28
C ASP A 34 20.11 -19.70 -3.17
N GLU A 35 21.42 -19.77 -2.92
CA GLU A 35 22.28 -18.61 -2.64
C GLU A 35 22.41 -17.64 -3.84
N ASN A 36 21.90 -18.00 -5.02
CA ASN A 36 22.09 -17.30 -6.29
C ASN A 36 20.94 -16.33 -6.69
N ASN A 37 20.18 -15.75 -5.76
CA ASN A 37 18.95 -14.98 -6.05
C ASN A 37 17.88 -15.79 -6.80
N ILE A 38 17.80 -17.08 -6.52
CA ILE A 38 16.84 -18.00 -7.12
C ILE A 38 15.98 -18.59 -6.01
N ALA A 39 14.67 -18.45 -6.15
CA ALA A 39 13.71 -19.17 -5.31
C ALA A 39 13.06 -20.30 -6.11
N PHE A 40 12.86 -21.45 -5.47
CA PHE A 40 11.98 -22.50 -5.99
C PHE A 40 10.74 -22.56 -5.12
N ILE A 41 9.58 -22.48 -5.76
CA ILE A 41 8.29 -22.61 -5.10
C ILE A 41 7.55 -23.75 -5.77
N ASP A 42 7.11 -24.73 -4.99
CA ASP A 42 6.12 -25.69 -5.45
C ASP A 42 4.74 -25.03 -5.37
N ILE A 43 4.03 -24.90 -6.50
CA ILE A 43 2.67 -24.36 -6.59
C ILE A 43 1.84 -25.34 -7.44
N ASN A 44 0.69 -25.81 -6.95
CA ASN A 44 -0.12 -26.84 -7.64
C ASN A 44 0.71 -28.10 -8.04
N ARG A 45 1.60 -28.59 -7.17
CA ARG A 45 2.52 -29.72 -7.45
C ARG A 45 3.52 -29.47 -8.59
N LYS A 46 3.72 -28.22 -9.00
CA LYS A 46 4.73 -27.83 -9.97
C LYS A 46 5.81 -27.00 -9.32
N LYS A 47 7.06 -27.43 -9.51
CA LYS A 47 8.22 -26.66 -9.10
C LYS A 47 8.43 -25.49 -10.07
N ILE A 48 8.21 -24.28 -9.59
CA ILE A 48 8.44 -23.03 -10.33
C ILE A 48 9.77 -22.44 -9.86
N LYS A 49 10.65 -22.16 -10.83
CA LYS A 49 11.90 -21.44 -10.61
C LYS A 49 11.65 -19.95 -10.80
N ILE A 50 12.01 -19.15 -9.80
CA ILE A 50 11.85 -17.70 -9.80
C ILE A 50 13.22 -17.06 -9.75
N PHE A 51 13.46 -16.10 -10.63
CA PHE A 51 14.65 -15.25 -10.62
C PHE A 51 14.31 -13.97 -9.87
N LEU A 52 14.74 -13.88 -8.60
CA LEU A 52 14.34 -12.79 -7.71
C LEU A 52 14.78 -11.42 -8.21
N ASN A 53 15.92 -11.37 -8.93
CA ASN A 53 16.45 -10.17 -9.57
C ASN A 53 15.75 -9.76 -10.87
N LYS A 54 14.76 -10.54 -11.33
CA LYS A 54 13.97 -10.25 -12.54
C LYS A 54 12.51 -9.94 -12.24
N ILE A 55 12.10 -9.99 -10.98
CA ILE A 55 10.79 -9.49 -10.56
C ILE A 55 10.80 -7.98 -10.79
N PRO A 56 9.75 -7.38 -11.37
CA PRO A 56 9.77 -5.96 -11.73
C PRO A 56 9.53 -5.06 -10.51
N LEU A 57 10.47 -5.08 -9.57
CA LEU A 57 10.57 -4.19 -8.41
C LEU A 57 11.48 -3.00 -8.76
N ASN A 58 11.16 -2.33 -9.87
CA ASN A 58 12.08 -1.39 -10.52
C ASN A 58 12.44 -0.20 -9.61
N HIS A 59 11.46 0.36 -8.88
CA HIS A 59 11.74 1.50 -8.00
C HIS A 59 12.65 1.10 -6.84
N LEU A 60 12.46 -0.12 -6.34
CA LEU A 60 13.28 -0.67 -5.28
C LEU A 60 14.72 -0.88 -5.76
N TYR A 61 14.93 -1.49 -6.93
CA TYR A 61 16.27 -1.70 -7.48
C TYR A 61 16.97 -0.38 -7.81
N ASP A 62 16.23 0.62 -8.33
CA ASP A 62 16.80 1.93 -8.64
C ASP A 62 17.31 2.63 -7.37
N ARG A 63 16.64 2.46 -6.22
CA ARG A 63 17.06 3.04 -4.93
C ARG A 63 18.14 2.26 -4.22
N ALA A 64 17.95 0.95 -4.14
CA ALA A 64 18.77 0.06 -3.35
C ALA A 64 20.09 -0.30 -4.04
N GLY A 65 20.19 0.01 -5.34
CA GLY A 65 21.17 -0.63 -6.21
C GLY A 65 20.92 -2.15 -6.24
N ALA A 66 21.97 -2.93 -6.04
CA ALA A 66 21.88 -4.40 -6.04
C ALA A 66 21.28 -5.03 -4.76
N GLY A 67 20.97 -4.23 -3.73
CA GLY A 67 20.66 -4.74 -2.38
C GLY A 67 19.18 -4.68 -2.01
N VAL A 68 18.37 -5.65 -2.43
CA VAL A 68 17.06 -5.87 -1.80
C VAL A 68 17.27 -6.66 -0.51
N ASP A 69 17.05 -6.00 0.63
CA ASP A 69 17.41 -6.56 1.95
C ASP A 69 16.59 -7.82 2.27
N ASN A 70 15.30 -7.79 1.95
CA ASN A 70 14.37 -8.90 2.20
C ASN A 70 13.34 -9.02 1.09
N ILE A 71 13.10 -10.25 0.62
CA ILE A 71 11.99 -10.57 -0.28
C ILE A 71 11.00 -11.48 0.45
N ASP A 72 9.77 -11.02 0.54
CA ASP A 72 8.66 -11.77 1.11
C ASP A 72 7.78 -12.34 0.01
N ILE A 73 7.40 -13.61 0.14
CA ILE A 73 6.45 -14.25 -0.77
C ILE A 73 5.26 -14.73 0.03
N TYR A 74 4.07 -14.27 -0.35
CA TYR A 74 2.84 -14.60 0.38
C TYR A 74 1.60 -14.52 -0.50
N SER A 75 0.48 -14.99 0.04
CA SER A 75 -0.83 -14.89 -0.59
C SER A 75 -1.93 -14.54 0.38
N ASN A 76 -2.77 -13.60 -0.06
CA ASN A 76 -3.91 -13.10 0.69
C ASN A 76 -5.25 -13.48 0.05
N LYS A 77 -5.24 -13.95 -1.21
CA LYS A 77 -6.44 -14.25 -2.00
C LYS A 77 -6.21 -15.52 -2.80
N ARG A 78 -7.26 -16.31 -3.02
CA ARG A 78 -7.20 -17.44 -3.95
C ARG A 78 -6.65 -16.98 -5.29
N GLN A 79 -5.71 -17.74 -5.85
CA GLN A 79 -5.10 -17.47 -7.16
C GLN A 79 -4.39 -16.11 -7.27
N GLU A 80 -3.91 -15.55 -6.15
CA GLU A 80 -3.01 -14.38 -6.15
C GLU A 80 -1.74 -14.68 -5.36
N ILE A 81 -0.58 -14.33 -5.93
CA ILE A 81 0.72 -14.37 -5.26
C ILE A 81 1.25 -12.94 -5.20
N GLN A 82 1.85 -12.58 -4.06
CA GLN A 82 2.49 -11.30 -3.82
C GLN A 82 3.96 -11.57 -3.54
N ILE A 83 4.84 -10.86 -4.24
CA ILE A 83 6.28 -10.84 -3.99
C ILE A 83 6.64 -9.42 -3.60
N THR A 84 7.02 -9.21 -2.34
CA THR A 84 7.32 -7.90 -1.77
C THR A 84 8.81 -7.81 -1.49
N GLY A 85 9.51 -6.89 -2.14
CA GLY A 85 10.85 -6.49 -1.74
C GLY A 85 10.78 -5.32 -0.78
N ASN A 86 11.61 -5.36 0.26
CA ASN A 86 11.80 -4.25 1.18
C ASN A 86 13.26 -3.77 1.09
N CYS A 87 13.48 -2.47 1.22
CA CYS A 87 14.82 -1.90 1.29
C CYS A 87 14.79 -0.67 2.19
N CYS A 88 15.81 -0.46 3.02
CA CYS A 88 15.89 0.69 3.92
C CYS A 88 14.65 0.83 4.84
N VAL A 89 14.63 1.86 5.68
CA VAL A 89 13.48 2.11 6.55
C VAL A 89 12.33 2.70 5.75
N GLY A 90 11.21 1.97 5.67
CA GLY A 90 9.93 2.49 5.17
C GLY A 90 9.70 2.33 3.67
N VAL A 91 10.57 1.67 2.91
CA VAL A 91 10.36 1.43 1.47
C VAL A 91 10.04 -0.03 1.19
N SER A 92 8.95 -0.26 0.47
CA SER A 92 8.57 -1.57 -0.04
C SER A 92 8.03 -1.49 -1.46
N GLU A 93 8.24 -2.54 -2.24
CA GLU A 93 7.62 -2.70 -3.55
C GLU A 93 7.07 -4.10 -3.68
N THR A 94 5.82 -4.22 -4.10
CA THR A 94 5.11 -5.50 -4.22
C THR A 94 4.72 -5.75 -5.67
N ALA A 95 5.11 -6.89 -6.21
CA ALA A 95 4.62 -7.43 -7.46
C ALA A 95 3.50 -8.44 -7.21
N TYR A 96 2.35 -8.24 -7.86
CA TYR A 96 1.17 -9.08 -7.75
C TYR A 96 0.99 -9.92 -9.01
N TYR A 97 0.93 -11.23 -8.81
CA TYR A 97 0.74 -12.23 -9.84
C TYR A 97 -0.61 -12.91 -9.67
N LYS A 98 -1.26 -13.21 -10.79
CA LYS A 98 -2.53 -13.95 -10.83
C LYS A 98 -2.39 -15.18 -11.69
N TYR A 99 -2.97 -16.30 -11.27
CA TYR A 99 -2.95 -17.51 -12.08
C TYR A 99 -3.81 -17.35 -13.35
N ILE A 100 -3.23 -17.68 -14.51
CA ILE A 100 -3.89 -17.63 -15.80
C ILE A 100 -3.94 -19.05 -16.39
N PRO A 101 -5.09 -19.76 -16.31
CA PRO A 101 -5.21 -21.16 -16.72
C PRO A 101 -4.78 -21.42 -18.16
N LYS A 102 -5.02 -20.49 -19.08
CA LYS A 102 -4.62 -20.58 -20.48
C LYS A 102 -3.12 -20.84 -20.66
N TYR A 103 -2.30 -20.24 -19.82
CA TYR A 103 -0.84 -20.36 -19.87
C TYR A 103 -0.28 -21.27 -18.80
N ASP A 104 -1.16 -21.77 -17.92
CA ASP A 104 -0.80 -22.60 -16.77
C ASP A 104 0.34 -21.98 -15.95
N ASN A 105 0.24 -20.66 -15.75
CA ASN A 105 1.27 -19.86 -15.10
C ASN A 105 0.67 -18.62 -14.41
N TRP A 106 1.46 -18.04 -13.50
CA TRP A 106 1.17 -16.85 -12.73
C TRP A 106 1.72 -15.64 -13.43
N LEU A 107 0.84 -14.73 -13.85
CA LEU A 107 1.24 -13.59 -14.65
C LEU A 107 1.06 -12.29 -13.85
N LEU A 108 2.06 -11.41 -13.97
CA LEU A 108 2.07 -10.10 -13.34
C LEU A 108 0.90 -9.28 -13.85
N TYR A 109 0.15 -8.71 -12.92
CA TYR A 109 -0.99 -7.85 -13.25
C TYR A 109 -0.95 -6.51 -12.53
N LYS A 110 -0.20 -6.39 -11.43
CA LYS A 110 -0.08 -5.15 -10.66
C LYS A 110 1.28 -5.05 -9.99
N THR A 111 1.82 -3.85 -9.86
CA THR A 111 2.85 -3.53 -8.85
C THR A 111 2.34 -2.39 -7.97
N ALA A 112 2.75 -2.40 -6.70
CA ALA A 112 2.52 -1.32 -5.75
C ALA A 112 3.84 -0.98 -5.06
N TYR A 113 4.31 0.25 -5.26
CA TYR A 113 5.48 0.80 -4.61
C TYR A 113 5.01 1.72 -3.47
N ILE A 114 5.57 1.56 -2.28
CA ILE A 114 5.25 2.34 -1.09
C ILE A 114 6.56 2.86 -0.50
N GLU A 115 6.64 4.17 -0.33
CA GLU A 115 7.74 4.82 0.36
C GLU A 115 7.19 5.67 1.49
N ASN A 116 7.45 5.27 2.73
CA ASN A 116 7.19 6.06 3.92
C ASN A 116 8.41 6.91 4.22
N SER A 117 8.38 8.19 3.85
CA SER A 117 9.45 9.11 4.26
C SER A 117 9.27 9.52 5.73
N ALA A 118 10.39 9.74 6.45
CA ALA A 118 10.35 10.14 7.86
C ALA A 118 9.61 11.47 8.11
N ASN A 119 9.46 12.30 7.07
CA ASN A 119 9.10 13.72 7.15
C ASN A 119 7.98 14.15 6.18
N ILE A 120 6.98 13.29 5.93
CA ILE A 120 5.71 13.56 5.21
C ILE A 120 5.66 12.97 3.80
N THR A 121 4.54 12.31 3.50
CA THR A 121 4.13 11.51 2.35
C THR A 121 4.64 10.07 2.34
N SER A 122 3.71 9.13 2.56
CA SER A 122 3.78 7.85 1.88
C SER A 122 3.59 8.12 0.39
N ASN A 123 4.60 7.89 -0.45
CA ASN A 123 4.41 7.89 -1.90
C ASN A 123 3.95 6.50 -2.32
N ILE A 124 2.78 6.41 -2.95
CA ILE A 124 2.25 5.15 -3.48
C ILE A 124 2.17 5.24 -5.00
N ASP A 125 2.93 4.40 -5.70
CA ASP A 125 2.80 4.21 -7.15
C ASP A 125 2.21 2.84 -7.44
N ILE A 126 1.13 2.80 -8.21
CA ILE A 126 0.43 1.57 -8.59
C ILE A 126 0.42 1.47 -10.10
N LYS A 127 0.96 0.37 -10.63
CA LYS A 127 0.98 0.09 -12.09
C LYS A 127 0.24 -1.20 -12.38
N TYR A 128 -0.57 -1.21 -13.43
CA TYR A 128 -1.25 -2.41 -13.90
C TYR A 128 -0.58 -2.94 -15.17
N PHE A 129 -0.57 -4.26 -15.32
CA PHE A 129 0.14 -4.95 -16.39
C PHE A 129 -0.79 -5.86 -17.19
N PRO A 130 -0.56 -6.04 -18.50
CA PRO A 130 -1.50 -6.71 -19.37
C PRO A 130 -1.37 -8.24 -19.38
N TYR A 131 -0.89 -8.84 -18.28
CA TYR A 131 -0.64 -10.27 -18.17
C TYR A 131 0.36 -10.79 -19.22
N SER A 132 1.51 -10.12 -19.34
CA SER A 132 2.53 -10.45 -20.36
C SER A 132 3.83 -11.00 -19.78
N LEU A 133 4.01 -10.94 -18.45
CA LEU A 133 5.22 -11.40 -17.77
C LEU A 133 4.84 -12.47 -16.74
N GLY A 134 5.42 -13.65 -16.84
CA GLY A 134 5.24 -14.74 -15.88
C GLY A 134 6.16 -14.62 -14.68
N ILE A 135 5.76 -15.24 -13.57
CA ILE A 135 6.57 -15.37 -12.35
C ILE A 135 7.87 -16.16 -12.60
N ASP A 136 7.92 -16.93 -13.68
CA ASP A 136 9.07 -17.71 -14.16
C ASP A 136 9.95 -16.92 -15.15
N ASP A 137 9.78 -15.59 -15.23
CA ASP A 137 10.49 -14.68 -16.13
C ASP A 137 10.19 -14.89 -17.64
N LYS A 138 9.20 -15.71 -17.99
CA LYS A 138 8.80 -15.88 -19.38
C LYS A 138 7.84 -14.80 -19.83
N LYS A 139 7.92 -14.45 -21.12
CA LYS A 139 6.98 -13.52 -21.78
C LYS A 139 5.81 -14.28 -22.39
N TYR A 140 4.63 -13.67 -22.30
CA TYR A 140 3.36 -14.22 -22.78
C TYR A 140 2.60 -13.20 -23.62
N ASN A 141 1.69 -13.71 -24.46
CA ASN A 141 0.79 -12.86 -25.24
C ASN A 141 -0.15 -12.09 -24.29
N PRO A 142 -0.16 -10.74 -24.34
CA PRO A 142 -0.93 -9.94 -23.42
C PRO A 142 -2.44 -10.25 -23.47
N ASN A 143 -3.07 -10.41 -22.31
CA ASN A 143 -4.51 -10.52 -22.19
C ASN A 143 -5.13 -9.14 -21.97
N LYS A 144 -5.16 -8.33 -23.04
CA LYS A 144 -5.65 -6.94 -22.99
C LYS A 144 -7.08 -6.81 -22.46
N LYS A 145 -7.97 -7.75 -22.80
CA LYS A 145 -9.35 -7.75 -22.31
C LYS A 145 -9.39 -7.88 -20.78
N LYS A 146 -8.71 -8.89 -20.23
CA LYS A 146 -8.65 -9.11 -18.78
C LYS A 146 -8.03 -7.93 -18.04
N TYR A 147 -6.96 -7.36 -18.60
CA TYR A 147 -6.33 -6.15 -18.09
C TYR A 147 -7.31 -4.98 -17.99
N LEU A 148 -8.04 -4.69 -19.07
CA LEU A 148 -9.03 -3.61 -19.08
C LEU A 148 -10.16 -3.86 -18.08
N GLU A 149 -10.60 -5.11 -17.93
CA GLU A 149 -11.59 -5.49 -16.92
C GLU A 149 -11.10 -5.21 -15.49
N ASP A 150 -9.85 -5.56 -15.16
CA ASP A 150 -9.32 -5.35 -13.81
C ASP A 150 -9.07 -3.86 -13.51
N VAL A 151 -8.63 -3.09 -14.51
CA VAL A 151 -8.51 -1.62 -14.39
C VAL A 151 -9.89 -0.98 -14.19
N ALA A 152 -10.90 -1.40 -14.97
CA ALA A 152 -12.27 -0.91 -14.81
C ALA A 152 -12.87 -1.32 -13.45
N LEU A 153 -12.55 -2.51 -12.95
CA LEU A 153 -12.97 -2.96 -11.63
C LEU A 153 -12.33 -2.12 -10.53
N SER A 154 -11.03 -1.82 -10.60
CA SER A 154 -10.36 -0.92 -9.65
C SER A 154 -11.04 0.45 -9.65
N ALA A 155 -11.26 1.06 -10.83
CA ALA A 155 -11.95 2.33 -10.93
C ALA A 155 -13.38 2.29 -10.34
N LYS A 156 -14.11 1.18 -10.53
CA LYS A 156 -15.43 0.99 -9.93
C LYS A 156 -15.35 0.89 -8.40
N VAL A 157 -14.37 0.17 -7.87
CA VAL A 157 -14.14 0.06 -6.42
C VAL A 157 -13.77 1.42 -5.83
N SER A 158 -12.87 2.19 -6.48
CA SER A 158 -12.54 3.55 -6.07
C SER A 158 -13.75 4.47 -6.06
N ASN A 159 -14.58 4.42 -7.11
CA ASN A 159 -15.83 5.20 -7.15
C ASN A 159 -16.78 4.82 -6.03
N ARG A 160 -16.92 3.52 -5.73
CA ARG A 160 -17.74 3.06 -4.62
C ARG A 160 -17.18 3.58 -3.30
N LEU A 161 -15.90 3.34 -3.00
CA LEU A 161 -15.24 3.79 -1.79
C LEU A 161 -15.36 5.31 -1.61
N PHE A 162 -15.22 6.06 -2.69
CA PHE A 162 -15.33 7.52 -2.67
C PHE A 162 -16.75 8.01 -2.45
N ASN A 163 -17.76 7.27 -2.91
CA ASN A 163 -19.17 7.69 -2.89
C ASN A 163 -20.01 7.06 -1.80
N GLU A 164 -19.55 5.97 -1.18
CA GLU A 164 -20.16 5.43 0.04
C GLU A 164 -20.25 6.55 1.08
N GLU A 165 -21.47 6.82 1.55
CA GLU A 165 -21.65 7.71 2.67
C GLU A 165 -20.89 7.09 3.85
N PHE A 166 -19.90 7.80 4.38
CA PHE A 166 -18.92 7.36 5.37
C PHE A 166 -19.48 6.66 6.65
N LYS A 167 -20.81 6.59 6.79
CA LYS A 167 -21.55 5.78 7.75
C LYS A 167 -21.40 4.26 7.51
N ASP A 168 -21.19 3.81 6.28
CA ASP A 168 -21.02 2.36 6.00
C ASP A 168 -19.66 1.82 6.46
N PHE A 169 -18.64 2.68 6.61
CA PHE A 169 -17.36 2.32 7.25
C PHE A 169 -17.53 1.95 8.74
N LYS A 170 -18.59 2.40 9.42
CA LYS A 170 -18.87 2.01 10.80
C LYS A 170 -19.51 0.62 10.90
N LYS A 171 -20.20 0.17 9.85
CA LYS A 171 -21.05 -1.03 9.86
C LYS A 171 -20.38 -2.25 9.24
N ASN A 172 -19.43 -2.05 8.34
CA ASN A 172 -18.74 -3.12 7.65
C ASN A 172 -17.38 -3.38 8.29
N ASP A 173 -17.09 -4.64 8.64
CA ASP A 173 -15.75 -5.14 9.02
C ASP A 173 -14.73 -5.13 7.86
N LEU A 174 -14.94 -4.26 6.85
CA LEU A 174 -14.06 -4.12 5.70
C LEU A 174 -12.76 -3.47 6.16
N LYS A 175 -11.69 -4.26 6.15
CA LYS A 175 -10.33 -3.78 6.40
C LYS A 175 -9.74 -3.26 5.09
N TYR A 176 -9.81 -1.95 4.92
CA TYR A 176 -9.11 -1.24 3.84
C TYR A 176 -7.61 -1.15 4.12
N THR A 177 -6.81 -1.08 3.07
CA THR A 177 -5.36 -0.89 3.16
C THR A 177 -4.93 0.44 2.56
N ILE A 178 -3.70 0.87 2.84
CA ILE A 178 -3.16 2.13 2.29
C ILE A 178 -3.11 2.09 0.75
N GLU A 179 -2.91 0.92 0.15
CA GLU A 179 -2.95 0.70 -1.28
C GLU A 179 -4.34 0.91 -1.88
N ASP A 180 -5.42 0.54 -1.17
CA ASP A 180 -6.79 0.83 -1.64
C ASP A 180 -7.01 2.35 -1.80
N PHE A 181 -6.44 3.14 -0.89
CA PHE A 181 -6.49 4.60 -0.96
C PHE A 181 -5.50 5.17 -1.97
N GLY A 182 -4.37 4.52 -2.23
CA GLY A 182 -3.50 4.81 -3.36
C GLY A 182 -4.21 4.61 -4.71
N GLU A 183 -4.95 3.50 -4.87
CA GLU A 183 -5.78 3.26 -6.06
C GLU A 183 -6.89 4.31 -6.18
N LEU A 184 -7.54 4.66 -5.06
CA LEU A 184 -8.52 5.75 -5.02
C LEU A 184 -7.93 7.06 -5.56
N LEU A 185 -6.79 7.50 -5.03
CA LEU A 185 -6.18 8.78 -5.41
C LEU A 185 -5.70 8.79 -6.87
N LYS A 186 -5.27 7.64 -7.39
CA LYS A 186 -4.94 7.46 -8.79
C LYS A 186 -6.17 7.62 -9.70
N ASN A 187 -7.29 6.98 -9.33
CA ASN A 187 -8.51 6.96 -10.14
C ASN A 187 -9.34 8.25 -9.98
N ILE A 188 -9.28 8.87 -8.81
CA ILE A 188 -10.01 10.10 -8.44
C ILE A 188 -9.00 11.06 -7.79
N PRO A 189 -8.25 11.84 -8.58
CA PRO A 189 -7.28 12.75 -8.00
C PRO A 189 -7.94 13.83 -7.13
N ILE A 190 -7.32 14.15 -5.98
CA ILE A 190 -7.75 15.27 -5.13
C ILE A 190 -7.77 16.55 -5.97
N ASN A 191 -8.80 17.38 -5.84
CA ASN A 191 -8.93 18.66 -6.52
C ASN A 191 -9.89 19.57 -5.74
N ALA A 192 -10.08 20.81 -6.21
CA ALA A 192 -10.86 21.81 -5.49
C ALA A 192 -12.34 21.42 -5.31
N SER A 193 -12.93 20.62 -6.22
CA SER A 193 -14.34 20.23 -6.14
C SER A 193 -14.59 19.04 -5.21
N ASN A 194 -13.54 18.30 -4.83
CA ASN A 194 -13.67 17.05 -4.09
C ASN A 194 -12.88 17.02 -2.76
N ILE A 195 -12.11 18.08 -2.48
CA ILE A 195 -11.22 18.13 -1.31
C ILE A 195 -11.95 18.00 0.03
N ASP A 196 -13.13 18.61 0.17
CA ASP A 196 -13.93 18.50 1.40
C ASP A 196 -14.32 17.04 1.67
N LYS A 197 -14.61 16.29 0.60
CA LYS A 197 -14.95 14.87 0.69
C LYS A 197 -13.77 14.02 1.14
N TYR A 198 -12.58 14.27 0.60
CA TYR A 198 -11.34 13.62 1.06
C TYR A 198 -11.02 13.95 2.52
N ASN A 199 -11.20 15.20 2.93
CA ASN A 199 -10.96 15.62 4.30
C ASN A 199 -11.92 14.94 5.30
N ASN A 200 -13.18 14.76 4.91
CA ASN A 200 -14.17 14.01 5.68
C ASN A 200 -13.82 12.53 5.72
N LEU A 201 -13.46 11.93 4.58
CA LEU A 201 -13.01 10.54 4.50
C LEU A 201 -11.84 10.27 5.46
N ALA A 202 -10.80 11.11 5.43
CA ALA A 202 -9.66 10.97 6.33
C ALA A 202 -10.05 11.10 7.81
N TYR A 203 -10.91 12.07 8.15
CA TYR A 203 -11.45 12.21 9.50
C TYR A 203 -12.12 10.93 9.99
N TYR A 204 -12.98 10.31 9.19
CA TYR A 204 -13.64 9.06 9.57
C TYR A 204 -12.66 7.89 9.68
N LEU A 205 -11.64 7.85 8.82
CA LEU A 205 -10.62 6.80 8.86
C LEU A 205 -9.76 6.90 10.13
N SER A 206 -9.58 8.09 10.72
CA SER A 206 -8.86 8.23 11.99
C SER A 206 -9.51 7.46 13.15
N GLU A 207 -10.82 7.20 13.09
CA GLU A 207 -11.50 6.34 14.09
C GLU A 207 -11.18 4.84 13.93
N LYS A 208 -10.57 4.44 12.80
CA LYS A 208 -10.36 3.03 12.42
C LYS A 208 -8.88 2.68 12.26
N ASP A 209 -8.13 3.53 11.57
CA ASP A 209 -6.71 3.40 11.30
C ASP A 209 -6.10 4.78 11.04
N ASP A 210 -5.43 5.33 12.05
CA ASP A 210 -4.76 6.63 11.95
C ASP A 210 -3.69 6.66 10.85
N ASN A 211 -3.07 5.54 10.49
CA ASN A 211 -2.05 5.53 9.42
C ASN A 211 -2.66 5.86 8.06
N ILE A 212 -3.84 5.32 7.78
CA ILE A 212 -4.57 5.62 6.54
C ILE A 212 -5.06 7.07 6.54
N SER A 213 -5.56 7.55 7.68
CA SER A 213 -5.93 8.96 7.86
C SER A 213 -4.76 9.89 7.55
N ILE A 214 -3.60 9.64 8.16
CA ILE A 214 -2.36 10.39 7.94
C ILE A 214 -2.01 10.38 6.45
N TYR A 215 -1.99 9.22 5.80
CA TYR A 215 -1.69 9.12 4.38
C TYR A 215 -2.57 10.06 3.53
N LEU A 216 -3.89 10.00 3.68
CA LEU A 216 -4.79 10.87 2.92
C LEU A 216 -4.58 12.36 3.24
N LEU A 217 -4.39 12.70 4.51
CA LEU A 217 -4.18 14.08 4.94
C LEU A 217 -2.88 14.66 4.41
N GLU A 218 -1.82 13.86 4.34
CA GLU A 218 -0.55 14.25 3.73
C GLU A 218 -0.70 14.51 2.22
N GLN A 219 -1.47 13.67 1.51
CA GLN A 219 -1.79 13.89 0.10
C GLN A 219 -2.64 15.16 -0.11
N ILE A 220 -3.53 15.47 0.84
CA ILE A 220 -4.31 16.71 0.85
C ILE A 220 -3.39 17.93 0.99
N ILE A 221 -2.53 17.98 2.02
CA ILE A 221 -1.69 19.16 2.27
C ILE A 221 -0.60 19.34 1.20
N ASN A 222 -0.14 18.25 0.58
CA ASN A 222 0.78 18.33 -0.55
C ASN A 222 0.15 19.08 -1.73
N LYS A 223 -1.16 18.89 -1.96
CA LYS A 223 -1.88 19.56 -3.06
C LYS A 223 -2.51 20.89 -2.66
N PHE A 224 -2.93 21.02 -1.41
CA PHE A 224 -3.61 22.18 -0.85
C PHE A 224 -2.97 22.56 0.50
N PRO A 225 -1.77 23.18 0.48
CA PRO A 225 -0.98 23.46 1.68
C PRO A 225 -1.62 24.50 2.62
N GLU A 226 -2.69 25.16 2.20
CA GLU A 226 -3.44 26.12 3.01
C GLU A 226 -4.75 25.53 3.58
N ARG A 227 -4.98 24.22 3.43
CA ARG A 227 -6.18 23.54 3.91
C ARG A 227 -6.14 23.39 5.44
N ILE A 228 -6.66 24.41 6.13
CA ILE A 228 -6.67 24.52 7.60
C ILE A 228 -7.08 23.22 8.31
N VAL A 229 -8.26 22.69 7.99
CA VAL A 229 -8.82 21.52 8.71
C VAL A 229 -8.01 20.24 8.48
N ALA A 230 -7.22 20.15 7.40
CA ALA A 230 -6.34 19.00 7.20
C ALA A 230 -5.22 18.95 8.24
N TYR A 231 -4.62 20.10 8.58
CA TYR A 231 -3.60 20.18 9.63
C TYR A 231 -4.13 19.80 11.02
N LEU A 232 -5.37 20.20 11.35
CA LEU A 232 -5.99 19.79 12.61
C LEU A 232 -6.17 18.27 12.68
N ASN A 233 -6.74 17.67 11.63
CA ASN A 233 -6.98 16.23 11.58
C ASN A 233 -5.67 15.43 11.54
N LEU A 234 -4.64 15.96 10.88
CA LEU A 234 -3.32 15.32 10.79
C LEU A 234 -2.62 15.33 12.15
N ALA A 235 -2.70 16.46 12.85
CA ALA A 235 -2.19 16.56 14.22
C ALA A 235 -2.92 15.61 15.17
N ASP A 236 -4.25 15.53 15.09
CA ASP A 236 -5.04 14.59 15.89
C ASP A 236 -4.65 13.12 15.60
N SER A 237 -4.46 12.75 14.33
CA SER A 237 -4.07 11.38 13.95
C SER A 237 -2.66 11.03 14.43
N TYR A 238 -1.69 11.94 14.26
CA TYR A 238 -0.34 11.77 14.81
C TYR A 238 -0.35 11.68 16.34
N TRP A 239 -1.21 12.48 16.99
CA TRP A 239 -1.35 12.42 18.43
C TRP A 239 -1.85 11.05 18.89
N ASN A 240 -2.83 10.48 18.21
CA ASN A 240 -3.37 9.15 18.53
C ASN A 240 -2.31 8.04 18.42
N LEU A 241 -1.43 8.12 17.42
CA LEU A 241 -0.31 7.19 17.25
C LEU A 241 0.87 7.40 18.23
N GLY A 242 0.81 8.43 19.07
CA GLY A 242 1.90 8.75 19.99
C GLY A 242 3.05 9.56 19.37
N GLU A 243 2.94 9.92 18.09
CA GLU A 243 3.90 10.74 17.34
C GLU A 243 3.79 12.23 17.72
N LYS A 244 4.02 12.54 19.00
CA LYS A 244 3.69 13.84 19.61
C LYS A 244 4.41 15.01 18.95
N GLU A 245 5.67 14.85 18.58
CA GLU A 245 6.44 15.91 17.91
C GLU A 245 5.82 16.30 16.56
N LYS A 246 5.40 15.31 15.76
CA LYS A 246 4.70 15.54 14.49
C LYS A 246 3.33 16.16 14.72
N ALA A 247 2.62 15.74 15.76
CA ALA A 247 1.34 16.33 16.13
C ALA A 247 1.48 17.81 16.50
N VAL A 248 2.44 18.17 17.35
CA VAL A 248 2.69 19.56 17.79
C VAL A 248 2.98 20.47 16.59
N LYS A 249 3.86 20.04 15.67
CA LYS A 249 4.18 20.80 14.45
C LYS A 249 2.94 21.09 13.62
N ASN A 250 2.05 20.10 13.45
CA ASN A 250 0.83 20.27 12.68
C ASN A 250 -0.23 21.13 13.40
N TYR A 251 -0.35 21.03 14.74
CA TYR A 251 -1.21 21.94 15.51
C TYR A 251 -0.73 23.39 15.41
N GLN A 252 0.58 23.63 15.48
CA GLN A 252 1.15 24.96 15.31
C GLN A 252 0.82 25.53 13.92
N LYS A 253 0.95 24.71 12.87
CA LYS A 253 0.58 25.12 11.50
C LYS A 253 -0.92 25.40 11.36
N TYR A 254 -1.77 24.60 11.98
CA TYR A 254 -3.22 24.86 12.05
C TYR A 254 -3.53 26.23 12.67
N VAL A 255 -2.90 26.56 13.81
CA VAL A 255 -3.08 27.86 14.48
C VAL A 255 -2.56 29.02 13.62
N GLU A 256 -1.40 28.84 12.97
CA GLU A 256 -0.84 29.82 12.04
C GLU A 256 -1.82 30.14 10.91
N LEU A 257 -2.38 29.13 10.25
CA LEU A 257 -3.32 29.32 9.14
C LEU A 257 -4.67 29.89 9.60
N MET A 258 -5.16 29.52 10.79
CA MET A 258 -6.35 30.14 11.39
C MET A 258 -6.18 31.65 11.55
N LYS A 259 -4.99 32.10 11.97
CA LYS A 259 -4.66 33.52 12.09
C LYS A 259 -4.51 34.18 10.73
N SER A 260 -3.70 33.61 9.83
CA SER A 260 -3.39 34.24 8.54
C SER A 260 -4.62 34.38 7.64
N GLN A 261 -5.57 33.46 7.74
CA GLN A 261 -6.83 33.51 6.98
C GLN A 261 -7.98 34.21 7.72
N ASN A 262 -7.69 34.95 8.79
CA ASN A 262 -8.68 35.70 9.60
C ASN A 262 -9.88 34.84 10.05
N LYS A 263 -9.63 33.58 10.44
CA LYS A 263 -10.68 32.70 10.99
C LYS A 263 -10.92 33.02 12.47
N ASP A 264 -12.10 32.63 12.95
CA ASP A 264 -12.46 32.79 14.36
C ASP A 264 -11.60 31.89 15.25
N LEU A 265 -10.68 32.49 16.00
CA LEU A 265 -9.77 31.78 16.91
C LEU A 265 -10.50 31.10 18.07
N LYS A 266 -11.74 31.49 18.39
CA LYS A 266 -12.57 30.81 19.40
C LYS A 266 -12.99 29.40 18.96
N LYS A 267 -12.91 29.10 17.66
CA LYS A 267 -13.17 27.76 17.10
C LYS A 267 -11.96 26.82 17.21
N ILE A 268 -10.80 27.29 17.66
CA ILE A 268 -9.65 26.43 17.92
C ILE A 268 -9.99 25.53 19.12
N PRO A 269 -10.00 24.19 18.95
CA PRO A 269 -10.31 23.29 20.05
C PRO A 269 -9.30 23.43 21.20
N GLN A 270 -9.76 23.35 22.45
CA GLN A 270 -8.91 23.50 23.63
C GLN A 270 -7.68 22.57 23.62
N ARG A 271 -7.88 21.32 23.15
CA ARG A 271 -6.81 20.33 23.02
C ARG A 271 -5.63 20.82 22.19
N VAL A 272 -5.84 21.71 21.21
CA VAL A 272 -4.75 22.25 20.38
C VAL A 272 -3.79 23.02 21.27
N TRP A 273 -4.29 23.90 22.13
CA TRP A 273 -3.48 24.69 23.05
C TRP A 273 -2.79 23.85 24.12
N GLU A 274 -3.46 22.81 24.62
CA GLU A 274 -2.92 21.91 25.63
C GLU A 274 -1.76 21.07 25.08
N ARG A 275 -1.87 20.67 23.81
CA ARG A 275 -0.94 19.75 23.14
C ARG A 275 0.21 20.47 22.43
N THR A 276 0.22 21.80 22.43
CA THR A 276 1.31 22.64 21.85
C THR A 276 2.14 23.37 22.91
N LYS A 277 1.86 23.15 24.20
CA LYS A 277 2.67 23.63 25.32
C LYS A 277 3.82 22.67 25.56
#